data_AF-A0A9E5M6K1-F1
#
_entry.id   AF-A0A9E5M6K1-F1
#
_cell.length_a   1.000
_cell.length_b   1.000
_cell.length_c   1.000
_cell.angle_alpha   90.00
_cell.angle_beta   90.00
_cell.angle_gamma   90.00
#
_symmetry.space_group_name_H-M   'P 1'
#
loop_
_entity.id
_entity.type
_entity.pdbx_description
1 polymer ?
#
loop_
_entity_poly.entity_id
_entity_poly.type
_entity_poly.pdbx_seq_one_letter_code
_entity_poly.pdbx_strand_id
1 'polypeptide(L)' 'PKRLRTLSNQSQKPWLNLTLSIGRNTDGSSAGLSASGMFVVNAPFTLKDKLREAMEVVGPALARGTGHSWAVEHS' A
#
# COMPACT_ATOMS: atom_id res chain seq x y z
N PRO A 1 7.62 -5.82 -1.92
CA PRO A 1 8.80 -5.86 -1.01
C PRO A 1 9.31 -7.31 -0.77
N LYS A 2 9.97 -7.92 -1.77
CA LYS A 2 10.34 -9.36 -1.74
C LYS A 2 11.25 -9.73 -0.57
N ARG A 3 12.33 -8.97 -0.34
CA ARG A 3 13.30 -9.25 0.75
C ARG A 3 12.65 -9.21 2.14
N LEU A 4 11.80 -8.22 2.41
CA LEU A 4 11.11 -8.09 3.70
C LEU A 4 10.13 -9.26 3.92
N ARG A 5 9.36 -9.66 2.89
CA ARG A 5 8.51 -10.86 2.97
C ARG A 5 9.33 -12.11 3.30
N THR A 6 10.46 -12.31 2.62
CA THR A 6 11.35 -13.46 2.88
C THR A 6 11.85 -13.47 4.34
N LEU A 7 12.32 -12.33 4.86
CA LEU A 7 12.81 -12.23 6.24
C LEU A 7 11.69 -12.47 7.27
N SER A 8 10.50 -11.92 7.06
CA SER A 8 9.35 -12.14 7.94
C SER A 8 8.89 -13.59 7.93
N ASN A 9 8.83 -14.22 6.76
CA ASN A 9 8.49 -15.64 6.61
C ASN A 9 9.54 -16.54 7.29
N GLN A 10 10.84 -16.27 7.09
CA GLN A 10 11.92 -17.00 7.77
C GLN A 10 11.82 -16.86 9.30
N SER A 11 11.44 -15.68 9.78
CA SER A 11 11.26 -15.40 11.21
C SER A 11 9.91 -15.87 11.77
N GLN A 12 9.05 -16.48 10.94
CA GLN A 12 7.70 -16.92 11.31
C GLN A 12 6.87 -15.79 11.95
N LYS A 13 7.03 -14.56 11.45
CA LYS A 13 6.26 -13.40 11.88
C LYS A 13 5.23 -13.03 10.82
N PRO A 14 3.94 -12.85 11.19
CA PRO A 14 2.95 -12.39 10.23
C PRO A 14 3.31 -10.99 9.75
N TRP A 15 2.98 -10.68 8.50
CA TRP A 15 3.22 -9.37 7.92
C TRP A 15 2.04 -8.87 7.11
N LEU A 16 1.97 -7.56 6.97
CA LEU A 16 1.02 -6.85 6.13
C LEU A 16 1.76 -5.83 5.26
N ASN A 17 1.42 -5.75 3.98
CA ASN A 17 1.96 -4.79 3.04
C ASN A 17 0.83 -3.97 2.43
N LEU A 18 0.85 -2.65 2.63
CA LEU A 18 -0.02 -1.71 1.94
C LEU A 18 0.80 -0.96 0.89
N THR A 19 0.28 -0.88 -0.33
CA THR A 19 0.83 -0.03 -1.40
C THR A 19 -0.28 0.90 -1.89
N LEU A 20 0.05 2.18 -2.08
CA LEU A 20 -0.83 3.19 -2.63
C LEU A 20 -0.11 3.90 -3.78
N SER A 21 -0.70 3.86 -4.97
CA SER A 21 -0.33 4.64 -6.15
C SER A 21 -1.43 5.66 -6.40
N ILE A 22 -1.06 6.94 -6.47
CA ILE A 22 -2.00 8.02 -6.75
C ILE A 22 -2.16 8.27 -8.25
N GLY A 23 -1.46 7.52 -9.11
CA GLY A 23 -1.53 7.68 -10.57
C GLY A 23 -0.68 8.84 -11.10
N ARG A 24 -0.85 9.16 -12.39
CA ARG A 24 -0.04 10.18 -13.08
C ARG A 24 -0.79 11.50 -13.16
N ASN A 25 -0.07 12.60 -12.96
CA ASN A 25 -0.62 13.93 -13.25
C ASN A 25 -0.91 14.08 -14.76
N THR A 26 -2.04 14.69 -15.09
CA THR A 26 -2.49 14.92 -16.48
C THR A 26 -1.97 16.23 -17.07
N ASP A 27 -1.37 17.09 -16.25
CA ASP A 27 -0.87 18.43 -16.60
C ASP A 27 0.59 18.46 -17.09
N GLY A 28 1.21 17.28 -17.28
CA GLY A 28 2.59 17.16 -17.78
C GLY A 28 3.66 17.60 -16.79
N SER A 29 3.29 17.99 -15.57
CA SER A 29 4.26 18.29 -14.51
C SER A 29 4.87 17.00 -13.97
N SER A 30 6.18 17.01 -13.74
CA SER A 30 6.93 15.90 -13.11
C SER A 30 6.48 15.75 -11.66
N ALA A 31 5.37 15.05 -11.43
CA ALA A 31 4.91 14.71 -10.10
C ALA A 31 5.98 13.84 -9.43
N GLY A 32 6.52 14.29 -8.30
CA GLY A 32 7.58 13.59 -7.55
C GLY A 32 7.18 12.17 -7.12
N LEU A 33 6.90 11.96 -5.84
CA LEU A 33 6.52 10.63 -5.35
C LEU A 33 5.06 10.31 -5.76
N SER A 34 4.88 9.38 -6.71
CA SER A 34 3.57 8.96 -7.23
C SER A 34 3.02 7.69 -6.57
N ALA A 35 3.85 6.98 -5.80
CA ALA A 35 3.43 5.82 -5.04
C ALA A 35 4.24 5.71 -3.75
N SER A 36 3.57 5.23 -2.71
CA SER A 36 4.18 4.92 -1.42
C SER A 36 3.65 3.59 -0.91
N GLY A 37 4.30 3.07 0.12
CA GLY A 37 3.85 1.83 0.75
C GLY A 37 4.38 1.69 2.17
N MET A 38 3.74 0.78 2.91
CA MET A 38 4.06 0.45 4.28
C MET A 38 4.15 -1.06 4.43
N PHE A 39 5.20 -1.54 5.09
CA PHE A 39 5.36 -2.94 5.43
C PHE A 39 5.37 -3.08 6.96
N VAL A 40 4.33 -3.71 7.50
CA VAL A 40 4.12 -3.88 8.94
C VAL A 40 4.39 -5.33 9.30
N VAL A 41 5.33 -5.56 10.21
CA VAL A 41 5.60 -6.88 10.80
C VAL A 41 4.85 -6.98 12.12
N ASN A 42 4.30 -8.16 12.40
CA ASN A 42 3.50 -8.42 13.60
C ASN A 42 2.28 -7.48 13.71
N ALA A 43 1.58 -7.31 12.59
CA ALA A 43 0.38 -6.47 12.54
C ALA A 43 -0.74 -7.04 13.43
N PRO A 44 -1.51 -6.19 14.15
CA PRO A 44 -2.73 -6.62 14.80
C PRO A 44 -3.73 -7.21 13.79
N PHE A 45 -4.48 -8.25 14.19
CA PHE A 45 -5.38 -8.97 13.28
C PHE A 45 -6.46 -8.08 12.65
N THR A 46 -6.86 -6.99 13.33
CA THR A 46 -7.87 -6.03 12.85
C THR A 46 -7.33 -5.01 11.85
N LEU A 47 -6.00 -4.85 11.75
CA LEU A 47 -5.42 -3.77 10.95
C LEU A 47 -5.69 -3.95 9.45
N LYS A 48 -5.74 -5.20 8.97
CA LYS A 48 -6.03 -5.52 7.57
C LYS A 48 -7.37 -4.94 7.13
N ASP A 49 -8.42 -5.19 7.90
CA ASP A 49 -9.78 -4.77 7.53
C ASP A 49 -9.94 -3.26 7.63
N LYS A 50 -9.37 -2.66 8.69
CA LYS A 50 -9.34 -1.19 8.86
C LYS A 50 -8.59 -0.49 7.73
N LEU A 51 -7.48 -1.06 7.25
CA LEU A 51 -6.75 -0.49 6.13
C LEU A 51 -7.56 -0.58 4.83
N ARG A 52 -8.29 -1.68 4.60
CA ARG A 52 -9.17 -1.79 3.43
C ARG A 52 -10.28 -0.73 3.47
N GLU A 53 -10.97 -0.62 4.59
CA GLU A 53 -12.01 0.40 4.81
C GLU A 53 -11.45 1.82 4.60
N ALA A 54 -10.28 2.12 5.17
CA ALA A 54 -9.64 3.42 4.98
C ALA A 54 -9.25 3.67 3.51
N MET A 55 -8.77 2.65 2.78
CA MET A 55 -8.36 2.80 1.39
C MET A 55 -9.53 2.94 0.41
N GLU A 56 -10.71 2.45 0.75
CA GLU A 56 -11.94 2.72 -0.02
C GLU A 56 -12.30 4.21 -0.04
N VAL A 57 -11.92 4.97 1.00
CA VAL A 57 -12.09 6.42 1.06
C VAL A 57 -10.87 7.17 0.51
N VAL A 58 -9.67 6.81 0.99
CA VAL A 58 -8.42 7.52 0.67
C VAL A 58 -8.00 7.30 -0.79
N GLY A 59 -8.20 6.10 -1.33
CA GLY A 59 -7.81 5.75 -2.69
C GLY A 59 -8.44 6.67 -3.74
N PRO A 60 -9.78 6.80 -3.77
CA PRO A 60 -10.46 7.73 -4.68
C PRO A 60 -10.13 9.21 -4.38
N ALA A 61 -10.03 9.59 -3.11
CA ALA A 61 -9.77 10.99 -2.72
C ALA A 61 -8.40 11.49 -3.18
N LEU A 62 -7.41 10.61 -3.27
CA LEU A 62 -6.05 10.95 -3.68
C LEU A 62 -5.74 10.56 -5.13
N ALA A 63 -6.67 9.91 -5.84
CA ALA A 63 -6.48 9.46 -7.21
C ALA A 63 -6.24 10.64 -8.17
N ARG A 64 -5.27 10.47 -9.07
CA ARG A 64 -4.91 11.42 -10.12
C ARG A 64 -4.81 10.70 -11.46
N GLY A 65 -5.48 11.26 -12.46
CA GLY A 65 -5.41 10.77 -13.83
C GLY A 65 -5.62 9.25 -13.92
N THR A 66 -4.76 8.58 -14.68
CA THR A 66 -4.80 7.12 -14.86
C THR A 66 -3.72 6.43 -14.03
N GLY A 67 -3.94 5.15 -13.72
CA GLY A 67 -2.95 4.30 -13.03
C GLY A 67 -2.90 4.47 -11.51
N HIS A 68 -3.91 5.10 -10.90
CA HIS A 68 -4.10 5.05 -9.46
C HIS A 68 -4.56 3.65 -9.04
N SER A 69 -4.00 3.14 -7.95
CA SER A 69 -4.35 1.82 -7.42
C SER A 69 -3.86 1.68 -6.00
N TRP A 70 -4.46 0.77 -5.25
CA TRP A 70 -3.95 0.39 -3.94
C TRP A 70 -4.10 -1.12 -3.74
N ALA A 71 -3.25 -1.69 -2.91
CA ALA A 71 -3.27 -3.11 -2.60
C ALA A 71 -2.88 -3.36 -1.14
N VAL A 72 -3.61 -4.24 -0.49
CA VAL A 72 -3.30 -4.77 0.84
C VAL A 72 -3.00 -6.26 0.72
N GLU A 73 -1.75 -6.64 0.98
CA GLU A 73 -1.28 -8.03 0.96
C GLU A 73 -0.88 -8.45 2.39
N HIS A 74 -0.93 -9.75 2.68
CA HIS A 74 -0.58 -10.29 4.00
C HIS A 74 -0.05 -11.72 3.87
N SER A 75 0.67 -12.19 4.90
CA SER A 75 1.13 -13.59 5.07
C SER A 75 0.04 -14.52 5.54
#